data_AF-A0A529IGI2-F1
#
_entry.id   AF-A0A529IGI2-F1
#
_cell.length_a   1.000
_cell.length_b   1.000
_cell.length_c   1.000
_cell.angle_alpha   90.00
_cell.angle_beta   90.00
_cell.angle_gamma   90.00
#
_symmetry.space_group_name_H-M   'P 1'
#
loop_
_entity.id
_entity.type
_entity.pdbx_description
1 polymer ?
#
loop_
_entity_poly.entity_id
_entity_poly.type
_entity_poly.pdbx_seq_one_letter_code
_entity_poly.pdbx_strand_id
1 'polypeptide(L)'
;MQDASEFKDAVNALKSRVQGDKEVFKTKYSGLGFDVDQVISLTVNLEEVTKKIEAVHEEIAAIERESAMVFDSKTDLSKVASVPDLRAAQKYIADRIAETRAALSAPQQRYQRYVQAVREISEKISDIVGQKASPKLGTISELEARIARIDNDLPGELSKALEDRKALCLALFESKHKIRAFYEGLKTKVESRLTAVSTGDFKVSIDASFVPSPKFGDEFFNHLYQNVSGPFRGVAEGARALQQKLSIVDWNSFESIFAFVDDVVGSMKSGGIRRQTKDVKKFYDFLYSLEYFEPRYELRLGGKDLNQLSPGEKGLLLLVFYLHLDTDSSPLIIDQPEDNLDNDSIFAVLARCIRDAKKTRQVILVTHNPNLAIGADAEQIICVRLDKVNGYRFSYDSGAIENPNTNGHIVRVLEGSRPAFVQRRLKYQIT
;
A
#
# COMPACT_ATOMS: atom_id res chain seq x y z
N MET A 1 -96.58 31.38 -12.12
CA MET A 1 -95.75 30.83 -13.22
C MET A 1 -95.16 29.47 -12.82
N GLN A 2 -94.57 29.37 -11.63
CA GLN A 2 -94.03 28.12 -11.10
C GLN A 2 -95.05 26.97 -11.10
N ASP A 3 -96.25 27.18 -10.55
CA ASP A 3 -97.31 26.13 -10.52
C ASP A 3 -97.79 25.69 -11.91
N ALA A 4 -97.82 26.60 -12.89
CA ALA A 4 -98.23 26.28 -14.27
C ALA A 4 -97.13 25.51 -15.02
N SER A 5 -95.86 25.81 -14.75
CA SER A 5 -94.71 25.05 -15.25
C SER A 5 -94.68 23.65 -14.63
N GLU A 6 -94.85 23.57 -13.30
CA GLU A 6 -94.93 22.30 -12.58
C GLU A 6 -96.09 21.42 -13.08
N PHE A 7 -97.25 22.00 -13.38
CA PHE A 7 -98.38 21.28 -13.99
C PHE A 7 -98.05 20.75 -15.40
N LYS A 8 -97.41 21.58 -16.25
CA LYS A 8 -96.96 21.16 -17.59
C LYS A 8 -95.95 20.01 -17.50
N ASP A 9 -95.00 20.09 -16.57
CA ASP A 9 -93.96 19.09 -16.36
C ASP A 9 -94.56 17.78 -15.82
N ALA A 10 -95.51 17.85 -14.88
CA ALA A 10 -96.22 16.69 -14.36
C ALA A 10 -97.04 15.94 -15.43
N VAL A 11 -97.73 16.68 -16.31
CA VAL A 11 -98.52 16.09 -17.40
C VAL A 11 -97.60 15.45 -18.47
N ASN A 12 -96.46 16.08 -18.79
CA ASN A 12 -95.45 15.48 -19.68
C ASN A 12 -94.79 14.24 -19.08
N ALA A 13 -94.56 14.23 -17.77
CA ALA A 13 -94.08 13.04 -17.07
C ALA A 13 -95.10 11.88 -17.14
N LEU A 14 -96.40 12.16 -17.00
CA LEU A 14 -97.46 11.16 -17.15
C LEU A 14 -97.50 10.58 -18.57
N LYS A 15 -97.42 11.43 -19.60
CA LYS A 15 -97.34 10.99 -21.00
C LYS A 15 -96.14 10.06 -21.22
N SER A 16 -94.98 10.44 -20.71
CA SER A 16 -93.75 9.66 -20.85
C SER A 16 -93.84 8.32 -20.12
N ARG A 17 -94.48 8.29 -18.94
CA ARG A 17 -94.67 7.06 -18.15
C ARG A 17 -95.58 6.06 -18.86
N VAL A 18 -96.71 6.53 -19.39
CA VAL A 18 -97.63 5.68 -20.18
C VAL A 18 -96.94 5.15 -21.44
N GLN A 19 -96.10 5.95 -22.09
CA GLN A 19 -95.34 5.49 -23.26
C GLN A 19 -94.26 4.46 -22.89
N GLY A 20 -93.59 4.63 -21.75
CA GLY A 20 -92.68 3.61 -21.20
C GLY A 20 -93.38 2.29 -20.90
N ASP A 21 -94.54 2.33 -20.23
CA ASP A 21 -95.32 1.14 -19.92
C ASP A 21 -95.84 0.43 -21.19
N LYS A 22 -96.20 1.17 -22.24
CA LYS A 22 -96.54 0.59 -23.56
C LYS A 22 -95.38 -0.22 -24.14
N GLU A 23 -94.16 0.31 -24.10
CA GLU A 23 -92.98 -0.41 -24.60
C GLU A 23 -92.71 -1.68 -23.78
N VAL A 24 -92.89 -1.63 -22.45
CA VAL A 24 -92.80 -2.84 -21.60
C VAL A 24 -93.86 -3.87 -22.00
N PHE A 25 -95.11 -3.47 -22.26
CA PHE A 25 -96.16 -4.38 -22.70
C PHE A 25 -95.92 -4.94 -24.10
N LYS A 26 -95.45 -4.15 -25.05
CA LYS A 26 -94.99 -4.64 -26.37
C LYS A 26 -93.94 -5.73 -26.21
N THR A 27 -92.99 -5.52 -25.31
CA THR A 27 -91.87 -6.45 -25.10
C THR A 27 -92.33 -7.74 -24.42
N LYS A 28 -93.16 -7.64 -23.37
CA LYS A 28 -93.58 -8.77 -22.52
C LYS A 28 -94.66 -9.66 -23.17
N TYR A 29 -95.48 -9.10 -24.05
CA TYR A 29 -96.61 -9.79 -24.68
C TYR A 29 -96.50 -9.91 -26.20
N SER A 30 -95.29 -9.75 -26.75
CA SER A 30 -94.99 -9.84 -28.18
C SER A 30 -95.47 -11.13 -28.86
N GLY A 31 -95.58 -12.24 -28.11
CA GLY A 31 -96.08 -13.52 -28.61
C GLY A 31 -97.61 -13.64 -28.79
N LEU A 32 -98.40 -12.66 -28.34
CA LEU A 32 -99.88 -12.69 -28.40
C LEU A 32 -100.48 -12.03 -29.65
N GLY A 33 -99.68 -11.36 -30.49
CA GLY A 33 -100.13 -10.81 -31.78
C GLY A 33 -100.98 -9.54 -31.74
N PHE A 34 -101.12 -8.87 -30.58
CA PHE A 34 -101.83 -7.59 -30.46
C PHE A 34 -100.93 -6.39 -30.76
N ASP A 35 -101.47 -5.36 -31.43
CA ASP A 35 -100.81 -4.06 -31.55
C ASP A 35 -101.12 -3.20 -30.32
N VAL A 36 -100.16 -3.15 -29.39
CA VAL A 36 -100.27 -2.41 -28.12
C VAL A 36 -100.50 -0.91 -28.33
N ASP A 37 -100.05 -0.35 -29.47
CA ASP A 37 -100.27 1.08 -29.77
C ASP A 37 -101.73 1.38 -30.14
N GLN A 38 -102.49 0.40 -30.64
CA GLN A 38 -103.93 0.52 -30.85
C GLN A 38 -104.75 0.22 -29.59
N VAL A 39 -104.25 -0.65 -28.69
CA VAL A 39 -104.94 -1.03 -27.45
C VAL A 39 -104.90 0.09 -26.41
N ILE A 40 -103.76 0.76 -26.28
CA ILE A 40 -103.59 1.86 -25.33
C ILE A 40 -103.33 3.12 -26.16
N SER A 41 -104.19 4.13 -26.09
CA SER A 41 -103.92 5.45 -26.67
C SER A 41 -104.14 6.54 -25.62
N LEU A 42 -103.21 7.51 -25.56
CA LEU A 42 -103.29 8.66 -24.67
C LEU A 42 -102.95 9.90 -25.49
N THR A 43 -103.94 10.78 -25.65
CA THR A 43 -103.77 12.07 -26.31
C THR A 43 -103.74 13.15 -25.24
N VAL A 44 -102.64 13.89 -25.16
CA VAL A 44 -102.49 15.01 -24.23
C VAL A 44 -102.40 16.30 -25.03
N ASN A 45 -103.33 17.23 -24.80
CA ASN A 45 -103.29 18.57 -25.38
C ASN A 45 -102.82 19.57 -24.33
N LEU A 46 -101.64 20.16 -24.54
CA LEU A 46 -101.04 21.16 -23.66
C LEU A 46 -101.13 22.59 -24.22
N GLU A 47 -101.74 22.80 -25.40
CA GLU A 47 -101.72 24.07 -26.11
C GLU A 47 -102.20 25.24 -25.25
N GLU A 48 -103.26 25.05 -24.47
CA GLU A 48 -103.84 26.08 -23.60
C GLU A 48 -102.92 26.45 -22.41
N VAL A 49 -102.20 25.46 -21.86
CA VAL A 49 -101.22 25.67 -20.78
C VAL A 49 -99.99 26.42 -21.31
N THR A 50 -99.48 26.03 -22.49
CA THR A 50 -98.39 26.75 -23.15
C THR A 50 -98.76 28.19 -23.48
N LYS A 51 -99.96 28.44 -24.03
CA LYS A 51 -100.43 29.80 -24.31
C LYS A 51 -100.49 30.67 -23.06
N LYS A 52 -100.95 30.13 -21.92
CA LYS A 52 -100.96 30.86 -20.64
C LYS A 52 -99.55 31.14 -20.11
N ILE A 53 -98.61 30.21 -20.25
CA ILE A 53 -97.22 30.41 -19.84
C ILE A 53 -96.55 31.48 -20.70
N GLU A 54 -96.79 31.46 -22.02
CA GLU A 54 -96.26 32.44 -22.97
C GLU A 54 -96.86 33.83 -22.75
N ALA A 55 -98.17 33.94 -22.51
CA ALA A 55 -98.81 35.22 -22.17
C ALA A 55 -98.25 35.84 -20.89
N VAL A 56 -97.99 35.03 -19.85
CA VAL A 56 -97.34 35.51 -18.61
C VAL A 56 -95.87 35.88 -18.84
N HIS A 57 -95.16 35.18 -19.73
CA HIS A 57 -93.81 35.58 -20.14
C HIS A 57 -93.82 36.91 -20.91
N GLU A 58 -94.80 37.14 -21.78
CA GLU A 58 -94.95 38.44 -22.46
C GLU A 58 -95.33 39.56 -21.48
N GLU A 59 -96.16 39.30 -20.47
CA GLU A 59 -96.45 40.27 -19.40
C GLU A 59 -95.20 40.60 -18.57
N ILE A 60 -94.39 39.60 -18.23
CA ILE A 60 -93.14 39.82 -17.49
C ILE A 60 -92.12 40.56 -18.36
N ALA A 61 -91.97 40.18 -19.63
CA ALA A 61 -91.12 40.92 -20.57
C ALA A 61 -91.59 42.36 -20.79
N ALA A 62 -92.91 42.62 -20.72
CA ALA A 62 -93.47 43.97 -20.80
C ALA A 62 -93.19 44.80 -19.53
N ILE A 63 -93.15 44.17 -18.35
CA ILE A 63 -92.75 44.79 -17.07
C ILE A 63 -91.23 44.98 -17.00
N GLU A 64 -90.45 44.13 -17.65
CA GLU A 64 -88.99 44.16 -17.73
C GLU A 64 -88.45 45.08 -18.85
N ARG A 65 -89.29 45.95 -19.45
CA ARG A 65 -88.84 46.89 -20.49
C ARG A 65 -87.67 47.74 -20.00
N GLU A 66 -86.61 47.69 -20.80
CA GLU A 66 -85.23 48.12 -20.56
C GLU A 66 -85.04 49.32 -19.61
N SER A 67 -84.30 49.07 -18.53
CA SER A 67 -83.45 50.09 -17.92
C SER A 67 -81.99 49.80 -18.28
N ALA A 68 -81.32 50.83 -18.82
CA ALA A 68 -79.94 50.79 -19.29
C ALA A 68 -79.05 51.70 -18.44
N MET A 69 -79.19 51.65 -17.10
CA MET A 69 -78.32 52.46 -16.23
C MET A 69 -76.92 51.85 -16.16
N VAL A 70 -75.92 52.64 -16.56
CA VAL A 70 -74.50 52.33 -16.39
C VAL A 70 -74.02 53.00 -15.11
N PHE A 71 -73.46 52.21 -14.18
CA PHE A 71 -73.02 52.69 -12.87
C PHE A 71 -71.54 53.14 -12.91
N ASP A 72 -71.30 54.38 -12.48
CA ASP A 72 -69.98 55.01 -12.36
C ASP A 72 -69.76 55.65 -10.98
N SER A 73 -68.56 56.19 -10.75
CA SER A 73 -68.17 56.82 -9.48
C SER A 73 -68.97 58.05 -9.06
N LYS A 74 -69.84 58.59 -9.93
CA LYS A 74 -70.67 59.79 -9.71
C LYS A 74 -72.16 59.47 -9.75
N THR A 75 -72.52 58.20 -9.89
CA THR A 75 -73.92 57.78 -10.05
C THR A 75 -74.66 57.93 -8.72
N ASP A 76 -75.75 58.70 -8.75
CA ASP A 76 -76.62 58.91 -7.60
C ASP A 76 -77.53 57.70 -7.39
N LEU A 77 -77.16 56.85 -6.43
CA LEU A 77 -77.84 55.59 -6.10
C LEU A 77 -79.26 55.80 -5.55
N SER A 78 -79.64 57.03 -5.18
CA SER A 78 -81.01 57.34 -4.72
C SER A 78 -82.05 57.38 -5.84
N LYS A 79 -81.62 57.42 -7.11
CA LYS A 79 -82.50 57.49 -8.30
C LYS A 79 -82.79 56.13 -8.94
N VAL A 80 -82.35 55.05 -8.31
CA VAL A 80 -82.53 53.68 -8.80
C VAL A 80 -83.94 53.22 -8.47
N ALA A 81 -84.78 53.01 -9.48
CA ALA A 81 -86.21 52.70 -9.29
C ALA A 81 -86.63 51.33 -9.83
N SER A 82 -85.87 50.73 -10.76
CA SER A 82 -86.20 49.43 -11.36
C SER A 82 -85.45 48.28 -10.68
N VAL A 83 -86.04 47.08 -10.67
CA VAL A 83 -85.44 45.87 -10.10
C VAL A 83 -84.13 45.45 -10.82
N PRO A 84 -84.02 45.54 -12.17
CA PRO A 84 -82.75 45.31 -12.87
C PRO A 84 -81.65 46.28 -12.44
N ASP A 85 -81.96 47.57 -12.28
CA ASP A 85 -80.98 48.57 -11.86
C ASP A 85 -80.50 48.35 -10.42
N LEU A 86 -81.37 47.92 -9.51
CA LEU A 86 -80.99 47.58 -8.13
C LEU A 86 -79.98 46.43 -8.07
N ARG A 87 -80.17 45.40 -8.91
CA ARG A 87 -79.22 44.26 -9.00
C ARG A 87 -77.89 44.70 -9.60
N ALA A 88 -77.92 45.54 -10.63
CA ALA A 88 -76.72 46.10 -11.25
C ALA A 88 -75.95 47.02 -10.28
N ALA A 89 -76.65 47.86 -9.50
CA ALA A 89 -76.07 48.70 -8.45
C ALA A 89 -75.42 47.85 -7.34
N GLN A 90 -76.11 46.80 -6.86
CA GLN A 90 -75.57 45.89 -5.85
C GLN A 90 -74.28 45.21 -6.33
N LYS A 91 -74.26 44.75 -7.59
CA LYS A 91 -73.07 44.15 -8.20
C LYS A 91 -71.93 45.15 -8.30
N TYR A 92 -72.19 46.37 -8.76
CA TYR A 92 -71.18 47.44 -8.85
C TYR A 92 -70.55 47.78 -7.48
N ILE A 93 -71.38 47.90 -6.44
CA ILE A 93 -70.90 48.16 -5.07
C ILE A 93 -70.08 46.97 -4.54
N ALA A 94 -70.54 45.74 -4.76
CA ALA A 94 -69.81 44.53 -4.36
C ALA A 94 -68.43 44.45 -5.03
N ASP A 95 -68.35 44.76 -6.33
CA ASP A 95 -67.10 44.78 -7.10
C ASP A 95 -66.16 45.89 -6.58
N ARG A 96 -66.68 47.10 -6.29
CA ARG A 96 -65.88 48.19 -5.69
C ARG A 96 -65.34 47.83 -4.31
N ILE A 97 -66.16 47.22 -3.45
CA ILE A 97 -65.73 46.74 -2.13
C ILE A 97 -64.64 45.68 -2.28
N ALA A 98 -64.77 44.75 -3.22
CA ALA A 98 -63.77 43.73 -3.49
C ALA A 98 -62.44 44.37 -3.96
N GLU A 99 -62.51 45.36 -4.84
CA GLU A 99 -61.34 46.05 -5.38
C GLU A 99 -60.63 46.90 -4.31
N THR A 100 -61.37 47.64 -3.47
CA THR A 100 -60.79 48.38 -2.35
C THR A 100 -60.18 47.43 -1.31
N ARG A 101 -60.83 46.30 -1.01
CA ARG A 101 -60.24 45.27 -0.12
C ARG A 101 -58.96 44.66 -0.71
N ALA A 102 -58.92 44.41 -2.01
CA ALA A 102 -57.72 43.94 -2.70
C ALA A 102 -56.61 44.99 -2.63
N ALA A 103 -56.92 46.27 -2.85
CA ALA A 103 -55.96 47.37 -2.74
C ALA A 103 -55.42 47.54 -1.31
N LEU A 104 -56.28 47.40 -0.28
CA LEU A 104 -55.87 47.51 1.13
C LEU A 104 -55.00 46.33 1.58
N SER A 105 -55.27 45.12 1.07
CA SER A 105 -54.54 43.90 1.43
C SER A 105 -53.26 43.67 0.61
N ALA A 106 -53.12 44.31 -0.56
CA ALA A 106 -51.96 44.17 -1.43
C ALA A 106 -50.61 44.54 -0.76
N PRO A 107 -50.46 45.63 0.00
CA PRO A 107 -49.22 45.94 0.72
C PRO A 107 -48.83 44.86 1.72
N GLN A 108 -49.81 44.32 2.46
CA GLN A 108 -49.57 43.30 3.48
C GLN A 108 -49.17 41.96 2.85
N GLN A 109 -49.79 41.58 1.73
CA GLN A 109 -49.37 40.41 0.95
C GLN A 109 -47.94 40.58 0.40
N ARG A 110 -47.58 41.76 -0.11
CA ARG A 110 -46.21 42.05 -0.57
C ARG A 110 -45.20 41.93 0.57
N TYR A 111 -45.52 42.47 1.74
CA TYR A 111 -44.66 42.36 2.92
C TYR A 111 -44.49 40.91 3.38
N GLN A 112 -45.57 40.11 3.43
CA GLN A 112 -45.47 38.69 3.77
C GLN A 112 -44.62 37.91 2.77
N ARG A 113 -44.77 38.15 1.46
CA ARG A 113 -43.91 37.55 0.43
C ARG A 113 -42.44 37.95 0.61
N TYR A 114 -42.18 39.22 0.93
CA TYR A 114 -40.84 39.69 1.23
C TYR A 114 -40.24 38.98 2.44
N VAL A 115 -40.96 38.90 3.56
CA VAL A 115 -40.49 38.21 4.78
C VAL A 115 -40.21 36.74 4.50
N GLN A 116 -41.08 36.08 3.74
CA GLN A 116 -40.87 34.69 3.34
C GLN A 116 -39.62 34.54 2.45
N ALA A 117 -39.43 35.40 1.46
CA ALA A 117 -38.24 35.39 0.61
C ALA A 117 -36.96 35.64 1.41
N VAL A 118 -36.97 36.58 2.36
CA VAL A 118 -35.82 36.85 3.25
C VAL A 118 -35.51 35.62 4.10
N ARG A 119 -36.53 34.95 4.64
CA ARG A 119 -36.34 33.71 5.41
C ARG A 119 -35.73 32.60 4.56
N GLU A 120 -36.27 32.36 3.36
CA GLU A 120 -35.75 31.35 2.44
C GLU A 120 -34.30 31.63 2.03
N ILE A 121 -33.95 32.90 1.76
CA ILE A 121 -32.58 33.31 1.48
C ILE A 121 -31.69 33.09 2.70
N SER A 122 -32.16 33.43 3.90
CA SER A 122 -31.41 33.27 5.14
C SER A 122 -31.12 31.79 5.45
N GLU A 123 -32.10 30.91 5.25
CA GLU A 123 -31.94 29.46 5.37
C GLU A 123 -30.90 28.94 4.36
N LYS A 124 -30.98 29.34 3.09
CA LYS A 124 -29.96 28.98 2.08
C LYS A 124 -28.56 29.47 2.42
N ILE A 125 -28.43 30.70 2.94
CA ILE A 125 -27.13 31.25 3.38
C ILE A 125 -26.60 30.40 4.55
N SER A 126 -27.45 30.08 5.53
CA SER A 126 -27.07 29.22 6.65
C SER A 126 -26.62 27.84 6.19
N ASP A 127 -27.28 27.24 5.21
CA ASP A 127 -26.92 25.94 4.65
C ASP A 127 -25.59 25.96 3.91
N ILE A 128 -25.23 27.07 3.25
CA ILE A 128 -23.95 27.24 2.55
C ILE A 128 -22.81 27.54 3.54
N VAL A 129 -23.02 28.48 4.46
CA VAL A 129 -21.98 28.93 5.40
C VAL A 129 -21.67 27.83 6.42
N GLY A 130 -22.71 27.13 6.90
CA GLY A 130 -22.58 26.11 7.93
C GLY A 130 -22.27 26.68 9.31
N GLN A 131 -22.35 25.82 10.33
CA GLN A 131 -22.01 26.18 11.71
C GLN A 131 -20.55 25.87 11.99
N LYS A 132 -19.78 26.85 12.49
CA LYS A 132 -18.35 26.66 12.83
C LYS A 132 -18.09 25.57 13.87
N ALA A 133 -19.02 25.39 14.83
CA ALA A 133 -18.86 24.40 15.90
C ALA A 133 -19.10 22.95 15.44
N SER A 134 -19.86 22.74 14.36
CA SER A 134 -20.16 21.42 13.81
C SER A 134 -20.45 21.53 12.31
N PRO A 135 -19.43 21.80 11.50
CA PRO A 135 -19.63 22.10 10.09
C PRO A 135 -20.05 20.84 9.33
N LYS A 136 -21.14 20.94 8.57
CA LYS A 136 -21.61 19.85 7.71
C LYS A 136 -20.71 19.75 6.46
N LEU A 137 -20.58 18.55 5.91
CA LEU A 137 -19.83 18.29 4.67
C LEU A 137 -20.33 19.21 3.54
N GLY A 138 -19.41 19.93 2.90
CA GLY A 138 -19.71 20.84 1.78
C GLY A 138 -20.04 22.28 2.18
N THR A 139 -20.01 22.63 3.48
CA THR A 139 -20.20 24.01 3.94
C THR A 139 -18.88 24.80 3.91
N ILE A 140 -18.96 26.14 3.78
CA ILE A 140 -17.76 27.01 3.79
C ILE A 140 -16.96 26.81 5.10
N SER A 141 -17.64 26.69 6.24
CA SER A 141 -16.98 26.45 7.53
C SER A 141 -16.18 25.14 7.58
N GLU A 142 -16.62 24.08 6.88
CA GLU A 142 -15.88 22.80 6.80
C GLU A 142 -14.61 22.95 5.95
N LEU A 143 -14.73 23.66 4.83
CA LEU A 143 -13.61 23.92 3.92
C LEU A 143 -12.55 24.80 4.60
N GLU A 144 -12.96 25.85 5.30
CA GLU A 144 -12.07 26.70 6.10
C GLU A 144 -11.35 25.89 7.18
N ALA A 145 -12.06 25.03 7.90
CA ALA A 145 -11.46 24.15 8.92
C ALA A 145 -10.46 23.15 8.30
N ARG A 146 -10.75 22.60 7.11
CA ARG A 146 -9.83 21.71 6.40
C ARG A 146 -8.59 22.43 5.90
N ILE A 147 -8.73 23.64 5.36
CA ILE A 147 -7.59 24.48 4.97
C ILE A 147 -6.74 24.78 6.20
N ALA A 148 -7.36 25.22 7.30
CA ALA A 148 -6.66 25.49 8.55
C ALA A 148 -5.89 24.26 9.06
N ARG A 149 -6.47 23.06 8.96
CA ARG A 149 -5.78 21.81 9.31
C ARG A 149 -4.61 21.53 8.38
N ILE A 150 -4.76 21.71 7.07
CA ILE A 150 -3.70 21.49 6.09
C ILE A 150 -2.52 22.44 6.32
N ASP A 151 -2.81 23.70 6.67
CA ASP A 151 -1.79 24.73 6.82
C ASP A 151 -1.11 24.70 8.19
N ASN A 152 -1.86 24.43 9.27
CA ASN A 152 -1.35 24.56 10.63
C ASN A 152 -1.02 23.22 11.31
N ASP A 153 -1.85 22.19 11.14
CA ASP A 153 -1.72 20.94 11.91
C ASP A 153 -0.93 19.87 11.13
N LEU A 154 -1.26 19.69 9.85
CA LEU A 154 -0.71 18.62 9.00
C LEU A 154 0.82 18.66 8.84
N PRO A 155 1.50 19.83 8.74
CA PRO A 155 2.96 19.86 8.66
C PRO A 155 3.61 19.32 9.94
N GLY A 156 3.02 19.61 11.10
CA GLY A 156 3.48 19.12 12.40
C GLY A 156 3.25 17.62 12.55
N GLU A 157 2.04 17.13 12.22
CA GLU A 157 1.72 15.69 12.20
C GLU A 157 2.67 14.91 11.28
N LEU A 158 2.95 15.45 10.08
CA LEU A 158 3.85 14.84 9.11
C LEU A 158 5.30 14.83 9.60
N SER A 159 5.79 15.94 10.18
CA SER A 159 7.14 16.01 10.75
C SER A 159 7.32 14.96 11.83
N LYS A 160 6.37 14.85 12.75
CA LYS A 160 6.38 13.85 13.82
C LYS A 160 6.38 12.42 13.27
N ALA A 161 5.54 12.12 12.27
CA ALA A 161 5.51 10.80 11.66
C ALA A 161 6.81 10.44 10.90
N LEU A 162 7.54 11.44 10.38
CA LEU A 162 8.86 11.23 9.78
C LEU A 162 9.92 10.97 10.84
N GLU A 163 9.89 11.70 11.96
CA GLU A 163 10.77 11.48 13.12
C GLU A 163 10.57 10.09 13.73
N ASP A 164 9.31 9.70 13.97
CA ASP A 164 8.95 8.36 14.51
C ASP A 164 9.48 7.25 13.60
N ARG A 165 9.39 7.44 12.27
CA ARG A 165 9.94 6.50 11.29
C ARG A 165 11.46 6.40 11.37
N LYS A 166 12.16 7.54 11.47
CA LYS A 166 13.62 7.56 11.64
C LYS A 166 14.03 6.83 12.92
N ALA A 167 13.31 7.08 14.03
CA ALA A 167 13.56 6.42 15.31
C ALA A 167 13.36 4.89 15.23
N LEU A 168 12.31 4.42 14.58
CA LEU A 168 12.08 2.99 14.36
C LEU A 168 13.18 2.36 13.48
N CYS A 169 13.60 3.04 12.42
CA CYS A 169 14.69 2.55 11.56
C CYS A 169 16.01 2.46 12.33
N LEU A 170 16.30 3.44 13.20
CA LEU A 170 17.46 3.42 14.07
C LEU A 170 17.43 2.21 15.01
N ALA A 171 16.28 1.94 15.64
CA ALA A 171 16.12 0.78 16.52
C ALA A 171 16.31 -0.57 15.78
N LEU A 172 15.85 -0.67 14.53
CA LEU A 172 16.10 -1.83 13.67
C LEU A 172 17.60 -1.98 13.35
N PHE A 173 18.26 -0.89 12.98
CA PHE A 173 19.70 -0.87 12.70
C PHE A 173 20.51 -1.28 13.93
N GLU A 174 20.20 -0.73 15.11
CA GLU A 174 20.86 -1.10 16.37
C GLU A 174 20.65 -2.59 16.71
N SER A 175 19.47 -3.15 16.40
CA SER A 175 19.20 -4.57 16.59
C SER A 175 20.08 -5.44 15.68
N LYS A 176 20.26 -5.04 14.41
CA LYS A 176 21.22 -5.69 13.50
C LYS A 176 22.67 -5.52 13.99
N HIS A 177 23.02 -4.35 14.54
CA HIS A 177 24.35 -4.10 15.10
C HIS A 177 24.63 -4.99 16.31
N LYS A 178 23.64 -5.26 17.18
CA LYS A 178 23.79 -6.21 18.29
C LYS A 178 24.14 -7.62 17.81
N ILE A 179 23.51 -8.07 16.72
CA ILE A 179 23.84 -9.36 16.10
C ILE A 179 25.30 -9.33 15.64
N ARG A 180 25.70 -8.30 14.88
CA ARG A 180 27.09 -8.13 14.44
C ARG A 180 28.08 -8.13 15.62
N ALA A 181 27.81 -7.37 16.66
CA ALA A 181 28.66 -7.26 17.85
C ALA A 181 28.80 -8.60 18.60
N PHE A 182 27.75 -9.41 18.65
CA PHE A 182 27.81 -10.76 19.22
C PHE A 182 28.82 -11.64 18.46
N TYR A 183 28.77 -11.63 17.13
CA TYR A 183 29.71 -12.37 16.30
C TYR A 183 31.11 -11.77 16.30
N GLU A 184 31.26 -10.44 16.42
CA GLU A 184 32.56 -9.81 16.68
C GLU A 184 33.17 -10.32 17.99
N GLY A 185 32.36 -10.56 19.03
CA GLY A 185 32.81 -11.21 20.25
C GLY A 185 33.31 -12.65 20.04
N LEU A 186 32.69 -13.41 19.14
CA LEU A 186 33.19 -14.74 18.74
C LEU A 186 34.48 -14.63 17.94
N LYS A 187 34.57 -13.65 17.03
CA LYS A 187 35.79 -13.32 16.29
C LYS A 187 36.95 -13.06 17.23
N THR A 188 36.80 -12.20 18.24
CA THR A 188 37.90 -11.87 19.16
C THR A 188 38.44 -13.12 19.88
N LYS A 189 37.56 -14.07 20.22
CA LYS A 189 37.98 -15.36 20.80
C LYS A 189 38.81 -16.18 19.80
N VAL A 190 38.37 -16.29 18.56
CA VAL A 190 39.10 -16.99 17.49
C VAL A 190 40.44 -16.31 17.19
N GLU A 191 40.45 -14.99 17.01
CA GLU A 191 41.67 -14.22 16.77
C GLU A 191 42.65 -14.31 17.93
N SER A 192 42.20 -14.32 19.18
CA SER A 192 43.08 -14.47 20.35
C SER A 192 43.79 -15.84 20.38
N ARG A 193 43.14 -16.90 19.89
CA ARG A 193 43.76 -18.22 19.73
C ARG A 193 44.72 -18.24 18.56
N LEU A 194 44.37 -17.55 17.47
CA LEU A 194 45.20 -17.46 16.28
C LEU A 194 46.41 -16.52 16.46
N THR A 195 46.37 -15.53 17.37
CA THR A 195 47.53 -14.66 17.65
C THR A 195 48.75 -15.40 18.18
N ALA A 196 48.56 -16.57 18.82
CA ALA A 196 49.68 -17.44 19.21
C ALA A 196 50.42 -18.02 18.00
N VAL A 197 49.77 -18.07 16.83
CA VAL A 197 50.23 -18.69 15.59
C VAL A 197 50.59 -17.65 14.52
N SER A 198 50.04 -16.44 14.62
CA SER A 198 50.30 -15.35 13.67
C SER A 198 51.80 -15.06 13.57
N THR A 199 52.36 -15.34 12.40
CA THR A 199 53.79 -15.14 12.12
C THR A 199 53.92 -14.52 10.74
N GLY A 200 54.58 -13.35 10.64
CA GLY A 200 54.80 -12.65 9.38
C GLY A 200 53.50 -12.40 8.59
N ASP A 201 53.45 -12.92 7.36
CA ASP A 201 52.35 -12.74 6.41
C ASP A 201 51.09 -13.56 6.75
N PHE A 202 51.19 -14.51 7.68
CA PHE A 202 50.07 -15.33 8.12
C PHE A 202 49.28 -14.64 9.25
N LYS A 203 48.60 -13.54 8.90
CA LYS A 203 47.67 -12.84 9.80
C LYS A 203 46.24 -13.10 9.38
N VAL A 204 45.55 -13.93 10.15
CA VAL A 204 44.11 -14.17 9.94
C VAL A 204 43.33 -13.06 10.64
N SER A 205 42.46 -12.38 9.89
CA SER A 205 41.49 -11.43 10.42
C SER A 205 40.12 -11.75 9.88
N ILE A 206 39.07 -11.59 10.69
CA ILE A 206 37.69 -11.77 10.21
C ILE A 206 37.06 -10.39 10.12
N ASP A 207 36.80 -9.88 8.93
CA ASP A 207 36.11 -8.59 8.80
C ASP A 207 34.60 -8.81 8.88
N ALA A 208 33.97 -8.13 9.83
CA ALA A 208 32.52 -8.09 9.98
C ALA A 208 32.02 -6.77 9.39
N SER A 209 31.26 -6.85 8.31
CA SER A 209 30.69 -5.67 7.65
C SER A 209 29.27 -5.96 7.22
N PHE A 210 28.45 -4.92 7.16
CA PHE A 210 27.15 -5.04 6.51
C PHE A 210 27.32 -5.00 5.00
N VAL A 211 26.71 -5.96 4.32
CA VAL A 211 26.77 -6.07 2.85
C VAL A 211 25.34 -6.13 2.31
N PRO A 212 25.02 -5.36 1.26
CA PRO A 212 23.70 -5.42 0.64
C PRO A 212 23.45 -6.79 0.01
N SER A 213 22.19 -7.20 -0.01
CA SER A 213 21.74 -8.40 -0.70
C SER A 213 22.06 -8.28 -2.20
N PRO A 214 22.62 -9.32 -2.85
CA PRO A 214 22.85 -9.30 -4.29
C PRO A 214 21.55 -9.17 -5.09
N LYS A 215 20.41 -9.49 -4.48
CA LYS A 215 19.06 -9.38 -5.08
C LYS A 215 18.39 -8.03 -4.81
N PHE A 216 19.04 -7.12 -4.09
CA PHE A 216 18.44 -5.84 -3.71
C PHE A 216 17.89 -5.08 -4.92
N GLY A 217 18.63 -5.02 -6.03
CA GLY A 217 18.19 -4.33 -7.23
C GLY A 217 16.90 -4.93 -7.79
N ASP A 218 16.84 -6.25 -7.93
CA ASP A 218 15.67 -6.96 -8.45
C ASP A 218 14.46 -6.78 -7.54
N GLU A 219 14.64 -6.93 -6.23
CA GLU A 219 13.59 -6.71 -5.23
C GLU A 219 13.08 -5.27 -5.22
N PHE A 220 13.99 -4.29 -5.31
CA PHE A 220 13.64 -2.88 -5.42
C PHE A 220 12.76 -2.60 -6.65
N PHE A 221 13.17 -3.08 -7.83
CA PHE A 221 12.40 -2.87 -9.06
C PHE A 221 11.09 -3.67 -9.09
N ASN A 222 10.97 -4.76 -8.33
CA ASN A 222 9.70 -5.48 -8.18
C ASN A 222 8.60 -4.60 -7.57
N HIS A 223 8.94 -3.55 -6.82
CA HIS A 223 7.98 -2.60 -6.27
C HIS A 223 7.65 -1.41 -7.21
N LEU A 224 8.33 -1.27 -8.35
CA LEU A 224 8.25 -0.10 -9.22
C LEU A 224 7.68 -0.39 -10.61
N TYR A 225 7.05 0.62 -11.20
CA TYR A 225 6.70 0.67 -12.61
C TYR A 225 7.83 1.31 -13.40
N GLN A 226 8.60 0.51 -14.14
CA GLN A 226 9.71 1.00 -14.95
C GLN A 226 9.28 1.65 -16.28
N ASN A 227 8.00 1.59 -16.63
CA ASN A 227 7.42 2.22 -17.82
C ASN A 227 6.88 3.65 -17.57
N VAL A 228 6.96 4.16 -16.33
CA VAL A 228 6.46 5.48 -15.94
C VAL A 228 7.62 6.49 -15.87
N SER A 229 7.32 7.77 -16.11
CA SER A 229 8.30 8.85 -15.93
C SER A 229 8.73 8.96 -14.46
N GLY A 230 10.05 8.92 -14.21
CA GLY A 230 10.64 8.98 -12.88
C GLY A 230 12.15 8.70 -12.92
N PRO A 231 12.86 8.86 -11.79
CA PRO A 231 14.31 8.65 -11.69
C PRO A 231 14.75 7.21 -11.97
N PHE A 232 13.83 6.25 -11.83
CA PHE A 232 14.07 4.82 -11.99
C PHE A 232 13.39 4.23 -13.23
N ARG A 233 13.17 5.05 -14.26
CA ARG A 233 12.54 4.65 -15.53
C ARG A 233 13.49 3.78 -16.35
N GLY A 234 12.93 2.76 -17.01
CA GLY A 234 13.66 1.88 -17.91
C GLY A 234 14.59 0.90 -17.19
N VAL A 235 14.83 -0.26 -17.81
CA VAL A 235 15.63 -1.33 -17.18
C VAL A 235 17.09 -0.88 -17.00
N ALA A 236 17.75 -0.41 -18.05
CA ALA A 236 19.16 -0.04 -18.00
C ALA A 236 19.40 1.31 -17.30
N GLU A 237 18.58 2.32 -17.58
CA GLU A 237 18.71 3.66 -17.00
C GLU A 237 18.36 3.66 -15.52
N GLY A 238 17.25 3.02 -15.14
CA GLY A 238 16.85 2.87 -13.74
C GLY A 238 17.88 2.07 -12.93
N ALA A 239 18.40 0.97 -13.47
CA ALA A 239 19.47 0.21 -12.81
C ALA A 239 20.74 1.05 -12.59
N ARG A 240 21.15 1.85 -13.59
CA ARG A 240 22.30 2.75 -13.46
C ARG A 240 22.07 3.82 -12.40
N ALA A 241 20.89 4.43 -12.37
CA ALA A 241 20.54 5.43 -11.36
C ALA A 241 20.56 4.85 -9.95
N LEU A 242 20.04 3.62 -9.76
CA LEU A 242 20.10 2.92 -8.49
C LEU A 242 21.55 2.60 -8.08
N GLN A 243 22.37 2.08 -8.99
CA GLN A 243 23.77 1.74 -8.73
C GLN A 243 24.62 2.97 -8.34
N GLN A 244 24.39 4.12 -8.98
CA GLN A 244 25.05 5.37 -8.58
C GLN A 244 24.73 5.74 -7.13
N LYS A 245 23.46 5.64 -6.73
CA LYS A 245 23.04 5.89 -5.34
C LYS A 245 23.64 4.86 -4.38
N LEU A 246 23.72 3.58 -4.76
CA LEU A 246 24.28 2.51 -3.91
C LEU A 246 25.80 2.62 -3.71
N SER A 247 26.54 3.10 -4.70
CA SER A 247 28.01 3.15 -4.65
C SER A 247 28.59 4.07 -3.57
N ILE A 248 27.82 5.03 -3.08
CA ILE A 248 28.23 5.99 -2.05
C ILE A 248 27.73 5.61 -0.66
N VAL A 249 27.00 4.51 -0.51
CA VAL A 249 26.40 4.09 0.76
C VAL A 249 27.44 3.36 1.60
N ASP A 250 27.71 3.89 2.79
CA ASP A 250 28.38 3.14 3.85
C ASP A 250 27.35 2.34 4.64
N TRP A 251 27.29 1.04 4.35
CA TRP A 251 26.40 0.08 5.00
C TRP A 251 26.68 -0.13 6.49
N ASN A 252 27.79 0.40 7.01
CA ASN A 252 28.10 0.36 8.44
C ASN A 252 27.64 1.61 9.19
N SER A 253 27.09 2.61 8.49
CA SER A 253 26.62 3.86 9.07
C SER A 253 25.11 4.04 8.87
N PHE A 254 24.38 4.15 9.99
CA PHE A 254 22.94 4.40 9.96
C PHE A 254 22.60 5.67 9.17
N GLU A 255 23.34 6.77 9.40
CA GLU A 255 23.06 8.04 8.71
C GLU A 255 23.29 7.92 7.20
N SER A 256 24.27 7.13 6.76
CA SER A 256 24.49 6.89 5.33
C SER A 256 23.35 6.08 4.70
N ILE A 257 22.91 5.00 5.36
CA ILE A 257 21.79 4.17 4.89
C ILE A 257 20.49 4.98 4.86
N PHE A 258 20.21 5.72 5.93
CA PHE A 258 19.00 6.53 6.02
C PHE A 258 18.99 7.65 4.97
N ALA A 259 20.14 8.31 4.75
CA ALA A 259 20.29 9.31 3.68
C ALA A 259 20.04 8.70 2.30
N PHE A 260 20.49 7.47 2.04
CA PHE A 260 20.17 6.76 0.80
C PHE A 260 18.66 6.55 0.63
N VAL A 261 17.98 6.06 1.67
CA VAL A 261 16.53 5.83 1.61
C VAL A 261 15.77 7.15 1.39
N ASP A 262 16.17 8.22 2.09
CA ASP A 262 15.56 9.54 1.93
C ASP A 262 15.83 10.15 0.55
N ASP A 263 17.02 9.94 -0.03
CA ASP A 263 17.35 10.36 -1.39
C ASP A 263 16.54 9.59 -2.44
N VAL A 264 16.36 8.28 -2.27
CA VAL A 264 15.46 7.47 -3.13
C VAL A 264 14.04 8.04 -3.08
N VAL A 265 13.47 8.19 -1.89
CA VAL A 265 12.10 8.70 -1.72
C VAL A 265 11.98 10.15 -2.24
N GLY A 266 12.96 11.00 -1.92
CA GLY A 266 13.03 12.39 -2.34
C GLY A 266 13.07 12.56 -3.85
N SER A 267 13.91 11.77 -4.54
CA SER A 267 14.01 11.78 -6.01
C SER A 267 12.70 11.39 -6.70
N MET A 268 11.87 10.56 -6.05
CA MET A 268 10.59 10.11 -6.56
C MET A 268 9.43 11.09 -6.27
N LYS A 269 9.58 12.04 -5.33
CA LYS A 269 8.51 12.99 -4.97
C LYS A 269 8.08 13.87 -6.14
N SER A 270 9.04 14.32 -6.97
CA SER A 270 8.77 15.21 -8.11
C SER A 270 7.82 14.59 -9.15
N GLY A 271 7.96 13.29 -9.43
CA GLY A 271 7.08 12.54 -10.35
C GLY A 271 5.85 11.91 -9.67
N GLY A 272 5.70 12.07 -8.36
CA GLY A 272 4.65 11.44 -7.56
C GLY A 272 4.90 9.95 -7.30
N ILE A 273 5.25 9.62 -6.05
CA ILE A 273 5.55 8.24 -5.60
C ILE A 273 4.42 7.26 -5.94
N ARG A 274 3.16 7.68 -5.76
CA ARG A 274 1.96 6.86 -6.05
C ARG A 274 1.87 6.38 -7.50
N ARG A 275 2.43 7.13 -8.45
CA ARG A 275 2.39 6.77 -9.88
C ARG A 275 3.52 5.82 -10.29
N GLN A 276 4.63 5.88 -9.58
CA GLN A 276 5.86 5.14 -9.88
C GLN A 276 5.94 3.80 -9.14
N THR A 277 5.20 3.66 -8.04
CA THR A 277 5.18 2.46 -7.19
C THR A 277 3.94 1.62 -7.48
N LYS A 278 4.07 0.29 -7.42
CA LYS A 278 2.93 -0.64 -7.54
C LYS A 278 2.04 -0.59 -6.30
N ASP A 279 2.67 -0.55 -5.14
CA ASP A 279 2.04 -0.44 -3.83
C ASP A 279 2.93 0.43 -2.94
N VAL A 280 2.44 1.63 -2.60
CA VAL A 280 3.19 2.63 -1.82
C VAL A 280 3.56 2.09 -0.44
N LYS A 281 2.62 1.37 0.21
CA LYS A 281 2.86 0.87 1.57
C LYS A 281 3.95 -0.19 1.54
N LYS A 282 3.84 -1.19 0.65
CA LYS A 282 4.85 -2.24 0.53
C LYS A 282 6.22 -1.71 0.12
N PHE A 283 6.27 -0.68 -0.72
CA PHE A 283 7.54 -0.05 -1.10
C PHE A 283 8.23 0.64 0.09
N TYR A 284 7.46 1.37 0.90
CA TYR A 284 8.00 1.97 2.12
C TYR A 284 8.39 0.90 3.16
N ASP A 285 7.57 -0.13 3.34
CA ASP A 285 7.88 -1.25 4.22
C ASP A 285 9.23 -1.89 3.79
N PHE A 286 9.42 -2.15 2.49
CA PHE A 286 10.69 -2.67 1.95
C PHE A 286 11.89 -1.75 2.26
N LEU A 287 11.80 -0.46 1.93
CA LEU A 287 12.90 0.50 2.12
C LEU A 287 13.26 0.73 3.59
N TYR A 288 12.29 0.77 4.49
CA TYR A 288 12.52 1.08 5.90
C TYR A 288 12.63 -0.17 6.80
N SER A 289 12.36 -1.38 6.28
CA SER A 289 12.59 -2.65 7.00
C SER A 289 14.07 -2.97 7.24
N LEU A 290 14.96 -2.41 6.40
CA LEU A 290 16.39 -2.71 6.39
C LEU A 290 16.73 -4.20 6.16
N GLU A 291 15.80 -4.99 5.62
CA GLU A 291 16.00 -6.43 5.37
C GLU A 291 16.96 -6.72 4.20
N TYR A 292 17.20 -5.73 3.35
CA TYR A 292 18.01 -5.85 2.14
C TYR A 292 19.53 -5.80 2.38
N PHE A 293 19.99 -5.78 3.63
CA PHE A 293 21.40 -5.96 3.96
C PHE A 293 21.57 -6.77 5.24
N GLU A 294 22.67 -7.51 5.29
CA GLU A 294 22.97 -8.45 6.36
C GLU A 294 24.43 -8.36 6.77
N PRO A 295 24.76 -8.68 8.03
CA PRO A 295 26.15 -8.79 8.44
C PRO A 295 26.78 -9.97 7.74
N ARG A 296 27.84 -9.72 6.97
CA ARG A 296 28.71 -10.75 6.42
C ARG A 296 30.03 -10.77 7.17
N TYR A 297 30.55 -11.98 7.31
CA TYR A 297 31.84 -12.24 7.93
C TYR A 297 32.74 -12.80 6.85
N GLU A 298 33.72 -12.01 6.45
CA GLU A 298 34.71 -12.43 5.47
C GLU A 298 36.02 -12.69 6.19
N LEU A 299 36.48 -13.92 6.11
CA LEU A 299 37.80 -14.28 6.60
C LEU A 299 38.84 -13.80 5.61
N ARG A 300 39.84 -13.08 6.14
CA ARG A 300 40.96 -12.55 5.41
C ARG A 300 42.28 -13.10 5.93
N LEU A 301 43.20 -13.40 5.02
CA LEU A 301 44.57 -13.80 5.32
C LEU A 301 45.51 -12.75 4.75
N GLY A 302 46.27 -12.07 5.60
CA GLY A 302 47.16 -10.98 5.17
C GLY A 302 46.42 -9.84 4.45
N GLY A 303 45.14 -9.63 4.77
CA GLY A 303 44.27 -8.65 4.12
C GLY A 303 43.62 -9.11 2.81
N LYS A 304 43.90 -10.33 2.32
CA LYS A 304 43.24 -10.91 1.13
C LYS A 304 41.99 -11.69 1.52
N ASP A 305 40.92 -11.58 0.74
CA ASP A 305 39.71 -12.39 0.93
C ASP A 305 39.96 -13.86 0.59
N LEU A 306 39.23 -14.78 1.22
CA LEU A 306 39.27 -16.22 0.93
C LEU A 306 39.24 -16.54 -0.58
N ASN A 307 38.43 -15.84 -1.37
CA ASN A 307 38.31 -16.10 -2.81
C ASN A 307 39.58 -15.73 -3.61
N GLN A 308 40.41 -14.83 -3.07
CA GLN A 308 41.66 -14.36 -3.68
C GLN A 308 42.85 -15.22 -3.26
N LEU A 309 42.68 -16.13 -2.30
CA LEU A 309 43.73 -17.03 -1.85
C LEU A 309 43.98 -18.16 -2.85
N SER A 310 45.27 -18.47 -3.04
CA SER A 310 45.72 -19.66 -3.75
C SER A 310 45.22 -20.94 -3.07
N PRO A 311 45.11 -22.07 -3.80
CA PRO A 311 44.75 -23.36 -3.20
C PRO A 311 45.64 -23.74 -2.01
N GLY A 312 46.94 -23.41 -2.08
CA GLY A 312 47.90 -23.57 -0.99
C GLY A 312 47.55 -22.73 0.25
N GLU A 313 47.41 -21.42 0.08
CA GLU A 313 47.03 -20.51 1.19
C GLU A 313 45.71 -20.95 1.86
N LYS A 314 44.72 -21.41 1.07
CA LYS A 314 43.46 -21.97 1.59
C LYS A 314 43.68 -23.25 2.39
N GLY A 315 44.51 -24.16 1.89
CA GLY A 315 44.86 -25.41 2.56
C GLY A 315 45.55 -25.17 3.90
N LEU A 316 46.56 -24.30 3.92
CA LEU A 316 47.26 -23.91 5.15
C LEU A 316 46.31 -23.29 6.16
N LEU A 317 45.45 -22.37 5.73
CA LEU A 317 44.45 -21.76 6.59
C LEU A 317 43.57 -22.83 7.25
N LEU A 318 42.99 -23.73 6.47
CA LEU A 318 42.15 -24.80 7.00
C LEU A 318 42.89 -25.68 8.02
N LEU A 319 44.16 -25.98 7.74
CA LEU A 319 45.00 -26.80 8.61
C LEU A 319 45.27 -26.12 9.96
N VAL A 320 45.54 -24.81 9.95
CA VAL A 320 45.70 -24.03 11.18
C VAL A 320 44.41 -24.02 11.99
N PHE A 321 43.25 -23.89 11.34
CA PHE A 321 41.94 -23.97 12.01
C PHE A 321 41.76 -25.32 12.73
N TYR A 322 42.05 -26.44 12.07
CA TYR A 322 41.97 -27.78 12.70
C TYR A 322 43.02 -28.04 13.79
N LEU A 323 44.18 -27.37 13.72
CA LEU A 323 45.24 -27.54 14.71
C LEU A 323 45.01 -26.71 15.98
N HIS A 324 44.34 -25.56 15.88
CA HIS A 324 44.25 -24.58 16.98
C HIS A 324 42.85 -24.25 17.47
N LEU A 325 41.82 -24.37 16.63
CA LEU A 325 40.44 -24.10 17.04
C LEU A 325 39.70 -25.37 17.44
N ASP A 326 40.14 -26.52 16.92
CA ASP A 326 39.63 -27.79 17.39
C ASP A 326 40.22 -28.10 18.78
N THR A 327 39.34 -28.09 19.78
CA THR A 327 39.69 -28.43 21.15
C THR A 327 39.62 -29.92 21.43
N ASP A 328 39.23 -30.73 20.44
CA ASP A 328 39.20 -32.17 20.58
C ASP A 328 40.63 -32.75 20.67
N SER A 329 40.79 -33.73 21.56
CA SER A 329 42.01 -34.50 21.75
C SER A 329 42.14 -35.67 20.78
N SER A 330 41.14 -35.89 19.92
CA SER A 330 41.12 -36.93 18.89
C SER A 330 42.41 -36.91 18.04
N PRO A 331 43.00 -38.08 17.73
CA PRO A 331 44.17 -38.17 16.88
C PRO A 331 43.91 -37.57 15.49
N LEU A 332 44.82 -36.71 15.02
CA LEU A 332 44.76 -36.18 13.66
C LEU A 332 45.79 -36.87 12.76
N ILE A 333 45.32 -37.43 11.65
CA ILE A 333 46.16 -38.00 10.59
C ILE A 333 46.14 -37.04 9.40
N ILE A 334 47.32 -36.58 8.98
CA ILE A 334 47.46 -35.65 7.87
C ILE A 334 48.45 -36.24 6.85
N ASP A 335 47.98 -36.42 5.63
CA ASP A 335 48.78 -36.92 4.51
C ASP A 335 49.22 -35.75 3.63
N GLN A 336 50.53 -35.66 3.37
CA GLN A 336 51.19 -34.63 2.57
C GLN A 336 50.67 -33.20 2.81
N PRO A 337 50.66 -32.69 4.05
CA PRO A 337 50.21 -31.32 4.32
C PRO A 337 51.05 -30.24 3.63
N GLU A 338 52.26 -30.58 3.14
CA GLU A 338 53.12 -29.72 2.35
C GLU A 338 52.64 -29.47 0.91
N ASP A 339 51.71 -30.27 0.39
CA ASP A 339 51.31 -30.19 -1.02
C ASP A 339 50.69 -28.81 -1.33
N ASN A 340 51.24 -28.14 -2.34
CA ASN A 340 50.87 -26.79 -2.78
C ASN A 340 51.20 -25.65 -1.79
N LEU A 341 52.01 -25.90 -0.74
CA LEU A 341 52.52 -24.87 0.16
C LEU A 341 53.97 -24.48 -0.18
N ASP A 342 54.32 -23.21 0.02
CA ASP A 342 55.70 -22.77 -0.08
C ASP A 342 56.52 -23.23 1.14
N ASN A 343 57.80 -23.54 0.93
CA ASN A 343 58.66 -24.10 1.97
C ASN A 343 58.84 -23.16 3.18
N ASP A 344 58.75 -21.86 2.97
CA ASP A 344 58.88 -20.86 4.05
C ASP A 344 57.64 -20.89 4.95
N SER A 345 56.43 -20.92 4.37
CA SER A 345 55.16 -21.07 5.12
C SER A 345 55.07 -22.41 5.86
N ILE A 346 55.53 -23.51 5.24
CA ILE A 346 55.58 -24.83 5.88
C ILE A 346 56.41 -24.77 7.17
N PHE A 347 57.61 -24.20 7.09
CA PHE A 347 58.53 -24.17 8.23
C PHE A 347 58.12 -23.13 9.29
N ALA A 348 57.77 -21.91 8.87
CA ALA A 348 57.51 -20.81 9.80
C ALA A 348 56.16 -20.94 10.51
N VAL A 349 55.12 -21.40 9.81
CA VAL A 349 53.74 -21.42 10.31
C VAL A 349 53.33 -22.84 10.67
N LEU A 350 53.33 -23.76 9.70
CA LEU A 350 52.74 -25.08 9.90
C LEU A 350 53.49 -25.92 10.94
N ALA A 351 54.81 -25.99 10.85
CA ALA A 351 55.63 -26.74 11.81
C ALA A 351 55.47 -26.22 13.25
N ARG A 352 55.35 -24.89 13.43
CA ARG A 352 55.02 -24.29 14.73
C ARG A 352 53.63 -24.72 15.20
N CYS A 353 52.63 -24.68 14.31
CA CYS A 353 51.28 -25.09 14.66
C CYS A 353 51.21 -26.53 15.15
N ILE A 354 51.92 -27.43 14.46
CA ILE A 354 51.98 -28.84 14.84
C ILE A 354 52.65 -29.01 16.20
N ARG A 355 53.75 -28.30 16.47
CA ARG A 355 54.44 -28.34 17.77
C ARG A 355 53.56 -27.91 18.93
N ASP A 356 52.64 -26.98 18.70
CA ASP A 356 51.70 -26.56 19.72
C ASP A 356 50.52 -27.54 19.84
N ALA A 357 49.97 -28.02 18.71
CA ALA A 357 48.88 -28.98 18.72
C ALA A 357 49.26 -30.35 19.31
N LYS A 358 50.48 -30.83 19.07
CA LYS A 358 50.95 -32.13 19.60
C LYS A 358 51.01 -32.18 21.13
N LYS A 359 50.96 -31.02 21.82
CA LYS A 359 50.92 -30.93 23.29
C LYS A 359 49.58 -31.35 23.88
N THR A 360 48.51 -31.25 23.11
CA THR A 360 47.14 -31.49 23.57
C THR A 360 46.44 -32.65 22.85
N ARG A 361 46.98 -33.11 21.71
CA ARG A 361 46.46 -34.24 20.93
C ARG A 361 47.55 -34.97 20.17
N GLN A 362 47.28 -36.20 19.74
CA GLN A 362 48.20 -36.93 18.87
C GLN A 362 48.10 -36.44 17.42
N VAL A 363 49.24 -36.15 16.79
CA VAL A 363 49.31 -35.76 15.37
C VAL A 363 50.21 -36.75 14.62
N ILE A 364 49.67 -37.39 13.59
CA ILE A 364 50.37 -38.33 12.71
C ILE A 364 50.49 -37.68 11.34
N LEU A 365 51.73 -37.48 10.89
CA LEU A 365 52.02 -36.83 9.61
C LEU A 365 52.68 -37.83 8.67
N VAL A 366 52.16 -37.90 7.45
CA VAL A 366 52.83 -38.57 6.33
C VAL A 366 53.40 -37.46 5.45
N THR A 367 54.74 -37.36 5.41
CA THR A 367 55.41 -36.26 4.73
C THR A 367 56.71 -36.72 4.09
N HIS A 368 57.06 -36.07 2.99
CA HIS A 368 58.36 -36.19 2.35
C HIS A 368 59.22 -34.92 2.51
N ASN A 369 58.69 -33.90 3.21
CA ASN A 369 59.35 -32.62 3.39
C ASN A 369 60.19 -32.59 4.69
N PRO A 370 61.54 -32.41 4.61
CA PRO A 370 62.40 -32.32 5.80
C PRO A 370 62.03 -31.15 6.71
N ASN A 371 61.57 -30.02 6.14
CA ASN A 371 61.18 -28.84 6.93
C ASN A 371 59.98 -29.14 7.83
N LEU A 372 59.13 -30.10 7.46
CA LEU A 372 58.01 -30.51 8.29
C LEU A 372 58.41 -31.62 9.24
N ALA A 373 59.04 -32.70 8.76
CA ALA A 373 59.44 -33.83 9.59
C ALA A 373 60.39 -33.42 10.73
N ILE A 374 61.34 -32.52 10.44
CA ILE A 374 62.31 -32.02 11.41
C ILE A 374 61.82 -30.73 12.08
N GLY A 375 61.24 -29.81 11.33
CA GLY A 375 60.79 -28.53 11.89
C GLY A 375 59.62 -28.65 12.85
N ALA A 376 58.77 -29.67 12.69
CA ALA A 376 57.71 -29.98 13.64
C ALA A 376 58.20 -30.73 14.90
N ASP A 377 59.51 -31.05 14.96
CA ASP A 377 60.16 -31.68 16.11
C ASP A 377 59.49 -33.02 16.48
N ALA A 378 59.36 -33.93 15.52
CA ALA A 378 58.62 -35.18 15.71
C ALA A 378 59.25 -36.08 16.78
N GLU A 379 58.46 -36.52 17.77
CA GLU A 379 58.93 -37.43 18.83
C GLU A 379 59.25 -38.85 18.31
N GLN A 380 58.54 -39.27 17.25
CA GLN A 380 58.72 -40.57 16.62
C GLN A 380 58.64 -40.43 15.11
N ILE A 381 59.62 -41.01 14.42
CA ILE A 381 59.65 -41.12 12.97
C ILE A 381 59.53 -42.59 12.59
N ILE A 382 58.65 -42.87 11.64
CA ILE A 382 58.45 -44.20 11.06
C ILE A 382 58.96 -44.17 9.63
N CYS A 383 60.10 -44.80 9.38
CA CYS A 383 60.69 -44.93 8.06
C CYS A 383 60.12 -46.15 7.36
N VAL A 384 59.38 -45.92 6.28
CA VAL A 384 58.84 -46.98 5.41
C VAL A 384 59.81 -47.24 4.26
N ARG A 385 60.12 -48.51 3.99
CA ARG A 385 60.91 -48.93 2.82
C ARG A 385 60.15 -49.96 2.01
N LEU A 386 60.18 -49.77 0.70
CA LEU A 386 59.57 -50.67 -0.26
C LEU A 386 60.66 -51.39 -1.05
N ASP A 387 60.74 -52.71 -0.90
CA ASP A 387 61.57 -53.55 -1.75
C ASP A 387 60.81 -53.86 -3.05
N LYS A 388 61.10 -53.08 -4.09
CA LYS A 388 60.48 -53.24 -5.42
C LYS A 388 60.94 -54.50 -6.16
N VAL A 389 62.07 -55.10 -5.76
CA VAL A 389 62.66 -56.24 -6.45
C VAL A 389 62.10 -57.55 -5.91
N ASN A 390 61.88 -57.64 -4.59
CA ASN A 390 61.33 -58.83 -3.93
C ASN A 390 59.82 -58.71 -3.64
N GLY A 391 59.01 -58.53 -4.69
CA GLY A 391 57.55 -58.62 -4.58
C GLY A 391 56.88 -57.48 -3.81
N TYR A 392 57.44 -56.26 -3.86
CA TYR A 392 56.87 -55.07 -3.22
C TYR A 392 56.70 -55.22 -1.70
N ARG A 393 57.65 -55.89 -1.04
CA ARG A 393 57.61 -56.06 0.42
C ARG A 393 57.90 -54.73 1.12
N PHE A 394 57.00 -54.35 2.03
CA PHE A 394 57.22 -53.22 2.93
C PHE A 394 58.02 -53.65 4.16
N SER A 395 58.92 -52.78 4.60
CA SER A 395 59.63 -52.89 5.86
C SER A 395 59.61 -51.54 6.56
N TYR A 396 59.64 -51.57 7.90
CA TYR A 396 59.43 -50.39 8.74
C TYR A 396 60.53 -50.34 9.78
N ASP A 397 61.04 -49.15 10.03
CA ASP A 397 61.91 -48.86 11.17
C ASP A 397 61.38 -47.62 11.88
N SER A 398 61.49 -47.57 13.20
CA SER A 398 60.94 -46.45 13.97
C SER A 398 61.84 -46.06 15.14
N GLY A 399 61.96 -44.75 15.37
CA GLY A 399 62.71 -44.20 16.49
C GLY A 399 62.58 -42.69 16.58
N ALA A 400 63.16 -42.11 17.62
CA ALA A 400 63.26 -40.65 17.78
C ALA A 400 64.31 -40.06 16.83
N ILE A 401 64.23 -38.75 16.58
CA ILE A 401 65.15 -38.02 15.66
C ILE A 401 66.61 -38.15 16.09
N GLU A 402 66.86 -38.25 17.40
CA GLU A 402 68.19 -38.34 18.03
C GLU A 402 68.81 -39.73 17.91
N ASN A 403 68.03 -40.76 17.59
CA ASN A 403 68.56 -42.10 17.41
C ASN A 403 69.49 -42.14 16.18
N PRO A 404 70.76 -42.55 16.29
CA PRO A 404 71.70 -42.55 15.18
C PRO A 404 71.23 -43.33 13.94
N ASN A 405 70.49 -44.44 14.14
CA ASN A 405 69.96 -45.25 13.05
C ASN A 405 68.86 -44.49 12.31
N THR A 406 67.87 -43.95 13.05
CA THR A 406 66.77 -43.15 12.52
C THR A 406 67.29 -41.88 11.86
N ASN A 407 68.22 -41.16 12.49
CA ASN A 407 68.88 -39.99 11.93
C ASN A 407 69.56 -40.29 10.59
N GLY A 408 70.28 -41.41 10.51
CA GLY A 408 70.87 -41.88 9.27
C GLY A 408 69.83 -42.16 8.18
N HIS A 409 68.65 -42.67 8.54
CA HIS A 409 67.54 -42.87 7.61
C HIS A 409 66.92 -41.55 7.14
N ILE A 410 66.68 -40.60 8.05
CA ILE A 410 66.18 -39.26 7.72
C ILE A 410 67.10 -38.57 6.71
N VAL A 411 68.41 -38.48 7.01
CA VAL A 411 69.38 -37.82 6.12
C VAL A 411 69.47 -38.52 4.76
N ARG A 412 69.31 -39.85 4.74
CA ARG A 412 69.33 -40.60 3.48
C ARG A 412 68.07 -40.34 2.64
N VAL A 413 66.90 -40.34 3.26
CA VAL A 413 65.60 -40.27 2.56
C VAL A 413 65.22 -38.84 2.23
N LEU A 414 65.27 -37.93 3.19
CA LEU A 414 64.80 -36.54 3.02
C LEU A 414 65.87 -35.63 2.41
N GLU A 415 67.17 -35.88 2.68
CA GLU A 415 68.27 -35.02 2.22
C GLU A 415 69.10 -35.61 1.08
N GLY A 416 68.74 -36.79 0.57
CA GLY A 416 69.40 -37.41 -0.57
C GLY A 416 70.84 -37.87 -0.30
N SER A 417 71.19 -38.14 0.98
CA SER A 417 72.48 -38.59 1.53
C SER A 417 73.40 -37.52 2.15
N ARG A 418 74.21 -37.95 3.13
CA ARG A 418 75.13 -37.09 3.89
C ARG A 418 76.14 -36.34 3.00
N PRO A 419 76.79 -36.95 1.98
CA PRO A 419 77.68 -36.22 1.07
C PRO A 419 76.96 -35.09 0.31
N ALA A 420 75.74 -35.35 -0.18
CA ALA A 420 74.95 -34.37 -0.93
C ALA A 420 74.54 -33.18 -0.05
N PHE A 421 74.15 -33.45 1.21
CA PHE A 421 73.83 -32.42 2.18
C PHE A 421 75.04 -31.54 2.52
N VAL A 422 76.20 -32.15 2.82
CA VAL A 422 77.43 -31.41 3.14
C VAL A 422 77.89 -30.56 1.97
N GLN A 423 77.81 -31.07 0.73
CA GLN A 423 78.13 -30.29 -0.46
C GLN A 423 77.22 -29.06 -0.62
N ARG A 424 75.90 -29.21 -0.40
CA ARG A 424 74.96 -28.07 -0.41
C ARG A 424 75.31 -27.04 0.66
N ARG A 425 75.54 -27.47 1.90
CA ARG A 425 75.94 -26.58 3.01
C ARG A 425 77.21 -25.79 2.70
N LEU A 426 78.25 -26.47 2.21
CA LEU A 426 79.53 -25.84 1.84
C LEU A 426 79.34 -24.84 0.68
N LYS A 427 78.52 -25.17 -0.31
CA LYS A 427 78.25 -24.29 -1.46
C LYS A 427 77.47 -23.03 -1.06
N TYR A 428 76.55 -23.14 -0.10
CA TYR A 428 75.80 -22.00 0.45
C TYR A 428 76.58 -21.20 1.51
N GLN A 429 77.81 -21.62 1.86
CA GLN A 429 78.65 -20.96 2.88
C GLN A 429 77.97 -20.85 4.25
N ILE A 430 77.03 -21.75 4.57
CA ILE A 430 76.34 -21.79 5.86
C ILE A 430 77.23 -22.54 6.84
N THR A 431 77.73 -21.81 7.85
CA THR A 431 78.73 -22.30 8.80
C THR A 431 78.13 -23.18 9.87
#